data_AF-A0A3N7AGJ2-F1
#
_entry.id   AF-A0A3N7AGJ2-F1
#
_cell.length_a   1.000
_cell.length_b   1.000
_cell.length_c   1.000
_cell.angle_alpha   90.00
_cell.angle_beta   90.00
_cell.angle_gamma   90.00
#
_symmetry.space_group_name_H-M   'P 1'
#
loop_
_entity.id
_entity.type
_entity.pdbx_description
1 polymer ?
#
loop_
_entity_poly.entity_id
_entity_poly.type
_entity_poly.pdbx_seq_one_letter_code
_entity_poly.pdbx_strand_id
1 'polypeptide(L)'
;MKIDWRDKSNWFAGVLLSGVAFLVIYRIGNFFGLDKNTWAAWVQAIGSIFSIWTAFFILRRQREHGRQLVIDAENRVLKKQIEVVDQIVRNHMLMVKNISYLFSFGTTINAHTIDLESKLGYGKGSVATIPLYELGSSSIALSIQQLRTATEILENAQIRIGSADPSLSADRDISNFLKQESHEANKHLELAEYNFEMGLEQLRSSSVS
;
A
#
# COMPACT_ATOMS: atom_id res chain seq x y z
N MET A 1 13.41 -12.00 -25.77
CA MET A 1 12.00 -12.31 -26.07
C MET A 1 11.91 -13.83 -26.29
N LYS A 2 11.52 -14.60 -25.26
CA LYS A 2 11.43 -16.07 -25.36
C LYS A 2 10.11 -16.41 -26.04
N ILE A 3 10.17 -17.01 -27.22
CA ILE A 3 8.98 -17.52 -27.92
C ILE A 3 8.53 -18.78 -27.18
N ASP A 4 7.37 -18.73 -26.53
CA ASP A 4 6.80 -19.89 -25.85
C ASP A 4 6.30 -20.90 -26.90
N TRP A 5 6.83 -22.12 -26.84
CA TRP A 5 6.49 -23.19 -27.77
C TRP A 5 5.03 -23.67 -27.61
N ARG A 6 4.39 -23.37 -26.48
CA ARG A 6 2.97 -23.64 -26.27
C ARG A 6 2.05 -22.84 -27.22
N ASP A 7 2.43 -21.61 -27.57
CA ASP A 7 1.62 -20.78 -28.47
C ASP A 7 1.62 -21.32 -29.91
N LYS A 8 2.75 -21.89 -30.36
CA LYS A 8 2.84 -22.53 -31.68
C LYS A 8 1.99 -23.78 -31.77
N SER A 9 1.98 -24.62 -30.72
CA SER A 9 1.16 -25.84 -30.67
C SER A 9 -0.33 -25.54 -30.73
N ASN A 10 -0.80 -24.51 -30.00
CA ASN A 10 -2.20 -24.08 -30.03
C ASN A 10 -2.61 -23.54 -31.40
N TRP A 11 -1.70 -22.85 -32.10
CA TRP A 11 -1.95 -22.38 -33.47
C TRP A 11 -2.11 -23.54 -34.47
N PHE A 12 -1.22 -24.54 -34.43
CA PHE A 12 -1.34 -25.74 -35.27
C PHE A 12 -2.61 -26.54 -34.97
N ALA A 13 -2.96 -26.69 -33.69
CA ALA A 13 -4.21 -27.35 -33.28
C ALA A 13 -5.44 -26.61 -33.82
N GLY A 14 -5.44 -25.27 -33.83
CA GLY A 14 -6.51 -24.45 -34.41
C GLY A 14 -6.67 -24.66 -35.93
N VAL A 15 -5.55 -24.70 -36.66
CA VAL A 15 -5.57 -24.96 -38.12
C VAL A 15 -6.10 -26.37 -38.42
N LEU A 16 -5.63 -27.38 -37.67
CA LEU A 16 -6.10 -28.77 -37.82
C LEU A 16 -7.59 -28.92 -37.52
N LEU A 17 -8.08 -28.33 -36.43
CA LEU A 17 -9.50 -28.34 -36.07
C LEU A 17 -10.36 -27.65 -37.13
N SER A 18 -9.89 -26.55 -37.72
CA SER A 18 -10.61 -25.85 -38.79
C SER A 18 -10.76 -26.70 -40.06
N GLY A 19 -9.70 -27.44 -40.43
CA GLY A 19 -9.74 -28.36 -41.58
C GLY A 19 -10.69 -29.55 -41.36
N VAL A 20 -10.68 -30.13 -40.16
CA VAL A 20 -11.59 -31.23 -39.80
C VAL A 20 -13.04 -30.75 -39.76
N ALA A 21 -13.31 -29.58 -39.16
CA ALA A 21 -14.65 -29.00 -39.13
C ALA A 21 -15.19 -28.73 -40.55
N PHE A 22 -14.35 -28.22 -41.45
CA PHE A 22 -14.71 -27.99 -42.85
C PHE A 22 -15.12 -29.29 -43.56
N LEU A 23 -14.37 -30.38 -43.36
CA LEU A 23 -14.68 -31.69 -43.94
C LEU A 23 -15.98 -32.29 -43.38
N VAL A 24 -16.23 -32.15 -42.08
CA VAL A 24 -17.48 -32.62 -41.44
C VAL A 24 -18.69 -31.85 -41.96
N ILE A 25 -18.57 -30.52 -42.05
CA ILE A 25 -19.62 -29.66 -42.61
C ILE A 25 -19.92 -30.05 -44.06
N TYR A 26 -18.89 -30.20 -44.90
CA TYR A 26 -19.05 -30.62 -46.30
C TYR A 26 -19.80 -31.95 -46.44
N ARG A 27 -19.49 -32.95 -45.59
CA ARG A 27 -20.16 -34.25 -45.59
C ARG A 27 -21.64 -34.17 -45.18
N ILE A 28 -21.98 -33.32 -44.21
CA ILE A 28 -23.36 -33.11 -43.76
C ILE A 28 -24.17 -32.40 -44.85
N GLY A 29 -23.61 -31.39 -45.51
CA GLY A 29 -24.28 -30.68 -46.61
C GLY A 29 -24.67 -31.60 -47.77
N ASN A 30 -23.77 -32.51 -48.12
CA ASN A 30 -24.01 -33.49 -49.18
C ASN A 30 -25.08 -34.53 -48.78
N PHE A 31 -25.26 -34.79 -47.47
CA PHE A 31 -26.28 -35.71 -46.96
C PHE A 31 -27.70 -35.11 -47.02
N PHE A 32 -27.84 -33.79 -46.84
CA PHE A 32 -29.13 -33.10 -46.86
C PHE A 32 -29.61 -32.66 -48.26
N GLY A 33 -28.85 -32.97 -49.33
CA GLY A 33 -29.27 -32.68 -50.71
C GLY A 33 -29.50 -31.19 -51.00
N LEU A 34 -28.79 -30.31 -50.29
CA LEU A 34 -29.00 -28.86 -50.38
C LEU A 34 -28.49 -28.31 -51.72
N ASP A 35 -29.34 -27.53 -52.39
CA ASP A 35 -28.97 -26.81 -53.60
C ASP A 35 -27.86 -25.77 -53.31
N LYS A 36 -27.00 -25.48 -54.29
CA LYS A 36 -25.76 -24.68 -54.11
C LYS A 36 -26.01 -23.30 -53.50
N ASN A 37 -27.17 -22.71 -53.78
CA ASN A 37 -27.56 -21.39 -53.27
C ASN A 37 -27.96 -21.42 -51.78
N THR A 38 -28.58 -22.50 -51.32
CA THR A 38 -29.00 -22.67 -49.93
C THR A 38 -27.82 -23.02 -49.01
N TRP A 39 -26.80 -23.68 -49.57
CA TRP A 39 -25.57 -24.03 -48.87
C TRP A 39 -24.82 -22.80 -48.34
N ALA A 40 -24.63 -21.78 -49.19
CA ALA A 40 -23.94 -20.55 -48.81
C ALA A 40 -24.65 -19.83 -47.65
N ALA A 41 -25.98 -19.72 -47.71
CA ALA A 41 -26.78 -19.09 -46.67
C ALA A 41 -26.68 -19.83 -45.32
N TRP A 42 -26.65 -21.17 -45.35
CA TRP A 42 -26.52 -21.99 -44.14
C TRP A 42 -25.14 -21.88 -43.50
N VAL A 43 -24.07 -21.95 -44.29
CA VAL A 43 -22.68 -21.78 -43.81
C VAL A 43 -22.49 -20.38 -43.21
N GLN A 44 -23.08 -19.36 -43.82
CA GLN A 44 -23.04 -17.99 -43.30
C GLN A 44 -23.74 -17.86 -41.94
N ALA A 45 -24.90 -18.51 -41.76
CA ALA A 45 -25.63 -18.50 -40.50
C ALA A 45 -24.86 -19.19 -39.37
N ILE A 46 -24.15 -20.28 -39.64
CA ILE A 46 -23.31 -20.94 -38.63
C ILE A 46 -22.07 -20.10 -38.32
N GLY A 47 -21.45 -19.51 -39.35
CA GLY A 47 -20.29 -18.63 -39.19
C GLY A 47 -20.59 -17.43 -38.30
N SER A 48 -21.77 -16.82 -38.43
CA SER A 48 -22.17 -15.68 -37.59
C SER A 48 -22.40 -16.09 -36.13
N ILE A 49 -23.06 -17.23 -35.87
CA ILE A 49 -23.26 -17.77 -34.51
C ILE A 49 -21.91 -18.08 -33.84
N PHE A 50 -20.99 -18.71 -34.58
CA PHE A 50 -19.67 -19.05 -34.06
C PHE A 50 -18.81 -17.81 -33.78
N SER A 51 -18.94 -16.77 -34.61
CA SER A 51 -18.24 -15.49 -34.42
C SER A 51 -18.71 -14.79 -33.14
N ILE A 52 -20.02 -14.78 -32.88
CA ILE A 52 -20.59 -14.21 -31.65
C ILE A 52 -20.07 -14.98 -30.42
N TRP A 53 -20.05 -16.32 -30.48
CA TRP A 53 -19.58 -17.15 -29.36
C TRP A 53 -18.09 -16.93 -29.08
N THR A 54 -17.28 -16.85 -30.12
CA THR A 54 -15.84 -16.58 -30.03
C THR A 54 -15.58 -15.19 -29.45
N ALA A 55 -16.30 -14.17 -29.91
CA ALA A 55 -16.21 -12.81 -29.38
C ALA A 55 -16.57 -12.77 -27.88
N PHE A 56 -17.63 -13.49 -27.48
CA PHE A 56 -18.05 -13.58 -26.08
C PHE A 56 -17.01 -14.30 -25.21
N PHE A 57 -16.39 -15.36 -25.71
CA PHE A 57 -15.31 -16.08 -25.02
C PHE A 57 -14.07 -15.19 -24.82
N ILE A 58 -13.66 -14.46 -25.85
CA ILE A 58 -12.54 -13.50 -25.77
C ILE A 58 -12.85 -12.40 -24.76
N LEU A 59 -14.06 -11.82 -24.79
CA LEU A 59 -14.49 -10.80 -23.84
C LEU A 59 -14.47 -11.30 -22.40
N ARG A 60 -14.95 -12.54 -22.14
CA ARG A 60 -14.87 -13.16 -20.80
C ARG A 60 -13.42 -13.29 -20.33
N ARG A 61 -12.53 -13.78 -21.20
CA ARG A 61 -11.11 -13.95 -20.87
C ARG A 61 -10.41 -12.60 -20.62
N GLN A 62 -10.71 -11.58 -21.41
CA GLN A 62 -10.18 -10.23 -21.22
C GLN A 62 -10.67 -9.59 -19.91
N ARG A 63 -11.95 -9.82 -19.54
CA ARG A 63 -12.48 -9.33 -18.26
C ARG A 63 -11.76 -9.93 -17.06
N GLU A 64 -11.48 -11.23 -17.08
CA GLU A 64 -10.77 -11.90 -15.99
C GLU A 64 -9.34 -11.35 -15.83
N HIS A 65 -8.60 -11.25 -16.93
CA HIS A 65 -7.26 -10.65 -16.92
C HIS A 65 -7.29 -9.16 -16.52
N GLY A 66 -8.28 -8.40 -16.99
CA GLY A 66 -8.44 -7.00 -16.60
C GLY A 66 -8.70 -6.85 -15.10
N ARG A 67 -9.49 -7.76 -14.50
CA ARG A 67 -9.78 -7.76 -13.07
C ARG A 67 -8.54 -8.08 -12.24
N GLN A 68 -7.75 -9.06 -12.66
CA GLN A 68 -6.47 -9.39 -12.01
C GLN A 68 -5.47 -8.24 -12.08
N LEU A 69 -5.36 -7.56 -13.24
CA LEU A 69 -4.48 -6.41 -13.38
C LEU A 69 -4.87 -5.23 -12.48
N VAL A 70 -6.18 -5.01 -12.27
CA VAL A 70 -6.67 -3.98 -11.34
C VAL A 70 -6.29 -4.34 -9.90
N ILE A 71 -6.54 -5.58 -9.47
CA ILE A 71 -6.16 -6.05 -8.13
C ILE A 71 -4.64 -5.94 -7.91
N ASP A 72 -3.84 -6.35 -8.91
CA ASP A 72 -2.37 -6.24 -8.84
C ASP A 72 -1.90 -4.79 -8.77
N ALA A 73 -2.56 -3.88 -9.50
CA ALA A 73 -2.25 -2.45 -9.46
C ALA A 73 -2.60 -1.85 -8.10
N GLU A 74 -3.76 -2.17 -7.54
CA GLU A 74 -4.18 -1.75 -6.20
C GLU A 74 -3.22 -2.25 -5.13
N ASN A 75 -2.86 -3.53 -5.17
CA ASN A 75 -1.89 -4.12 -4.23
C ASN A 75 -0.51 -3.45 -4.30
N ARG A 76 -0.06 -3.07 -5.50
CA ARG A 76 1.20 -2.31 -5.66
C ARG A 76 1.11 -0.91 -5.06
N VAL A 77 -0.03 -0.23 -5.22
CA VAL A 77 -0.24 1.10 -4.63
C VAL A 77 -0.25 1.00 -3.11
N LEU A 78 -1.00 0.05 -2.55
CA LEU A 78 -1.04 -0.21 -1.11
C LEU A 78 0.34 -0.50 -0.54
N LYS A 79 1.12 -1.37 -1.20
CA LYS A 79 2.48 -1.69 -0.76
C LYS A 79 3.38 -0.45 -0.72
N LYS A 80 3.34 0.38 -1.76
CA LYS A 80 4.10 1.63 -1.79
C LYS A 80 3.66 2.61 -0.71
N GLN A 81 2.36 2.71 -0.44
CA GLN A 81 1.84 3.55 0.64
C GLN A 81 2.35 3.07 2.00
N ILE A 82 2.31 1.76 2.27
CA ILE A 82 2.84 1.17 3.51
C ILE A 82 4.35 1.44 3.65
N GLU A 83 5.13 1.29 2.58
CA GLU A 83 6.57 1.58 2.59
C GLU A 83 6.87 3.06 2.91
N VAL A 84 6.10 3.99 2.34
CA VAL A 84 6.25 5.42 2.63
C VAL A 84 5.87 5.74 4.07
N VAL A 85 4.75 5.18 4.57
CA VAL A 85 4.31 5.33 5.96
C VAL A 85 5.36 4.76 6.92
N ASP A 86 5.92 3.59 6.63
CA ASP A 86 6.98 2.98 7.43
C ASP A 86 8.22 3.88 7.55
N GLN A 87 8.65 4.46 6.43
CA GLN A 87 9.78 5.38 6.44
C GLN A 87 9.48 6.66 7.25
N ILE A 88 8.29 7.24 7.09
CA ILE A 88 7.89 8.44 7.84
C ILE A 88 7.85 8.15 9.34
N VAL A 89 7.18 7.06 9.73
CA VAL A 89 7.00 6.66 11.13
C VAL A 89 8.35 6.36 11.78
N ARG A 90 9.23 5.58 11.14
CA ARG A 90 10.55 5.24 11.68
C ARG A 90 11.45 6.48 11.83
N ASN A 91 11.48 7.35 10.82
CA ASN A 91 12.25 8.59 10.89
C ASN A 91 11.76 9.49 12.04
N HIS A 92 10.44 9.59 12.21
CA HIS A 92 9.85 10.39 13.27
C HIS A 92 10.06 9.77 14.66
N MET A 93 9.97 8.45 14.80
CA MET A 93 10.34 7.73 16.03
C MET A 93 11.78 8.00 16.44
N LEU A 94 12.73 7.89 15.51
CA LEU A 94 14.15 8.22 15.76
C LEU A 94 14.33 9.67 16.19
N MET A 95 13.60 10.61 15.58
CA MET A 95 13.62 12.01 15.97
C MET A 95 13.11 12.22 17.41
N VAL A 96 11.94 11.67 17.75
CA VAL A 96 11.36 11.73 19.10
C VAL A 96 12.31 11.12 20.12
N LYS A 97 12.92 9.97 19.80
CA LYS A 97 13.92 9.31 20.65
C LYS A 97 15.14 10.19 20.92
N ASN A 98 15.67 10.82 19.88
CA ASN A 98 16.84 11.71 20.01
C ASN A 98 16.51 12.94 20.85
N ILE A 99 15.33 13.55 20.67
CA ILE A 99 14.89 14.71 21.45
C ILE A 99 14.66 14.32 22.91
N SER A 100 13.97 13.20 23.14
CA SER A 100 13.75 12.68 24.49
C SER A 100 15.08 12.40 25.20
N TYR A 101 16.04 11.79 24.50
CA TYR A 101 17.38 11.58 25.03
C TYR A 101 18.04 12.90 25.46
N LEU A 102 17.95 13.96 24.66
CA LEU A 102 18.46 15.28 25.03
C LEU A 102 17.79 15.83 26.29
N PHE A 103 16.45 15.71 26.39
CA PHE A 103 15.70 16.17 27.56
C PHE A 103 16.04 15.39 28.83
N SER A 104 16.40 14.10 28.72
CA SER A 104 16.80 13.26 29.85
C SER A 104 18.07 13.74 30.58
N PHE A 105 18.94 14.49 29.90
CA PHE A 105 20.12 15.11 30.54
C PHE A 105 19.77 16.38 31.30
N GLY A 106 18.57 16.94 31.09
CA GLY A 106 18.13 18.18 31.72
C GLY A 106 19.04 19.37 31.42
N THR A 107 19.73 19.36 30.28
CA THR A 107 20.54 20.47 29.81
C THR A 107 19.63 21.57 29.26
N THR A 108 19.75 22.78 29.78
CA THR A 108 19.10 23.98 29.24
C THR A 108 19.71 24.28 27.87
N ILE A 109 18.95 23.94 26.82
CA ILE A 109 19.38 23.92 25.42
C ILE A 109 19.55 25.36 24.90
N ASN A 110 20.61 26.07 25.28
CA ASN A 110 20.80 27.48 24.92
C ASN A 110 21.40 27.73 23.52
N ALA A 111 21.67 26.71 22.70
CA ALA A 111 22.14 26.89 21.31
C ALA A 111 21.57 25.89 20.28
N HIS A 112 20.63 25.02 20.68
CA HIS A 112 19.99 24.01 19.81
C HIS A 112 18.46 24.15 19.77
N THR A 113 17.88 25.06 20.55
CA THR A 113 16.44 25.39 20.56
C THR A 113 15.92 25.83 19.19
N ILE A 114 16.79 26.41 18.34
CA ILE A 114 16.45 26.91 16.99
C ILE A 114 16.13 25.78 16.00
N ASP A 115 16.54 24.53 16.27
CA ASP A 115 16.26 23.39 15.37
C ASP A 115 15.30 22.35 15.99
N LEU A 116 14.95 22.47 17.28
CA LEU A 116 13.95 21.57 17.88
C LEU A 116 12.53 21.91 17.43
N GLU A 117 12.20 23.20 17.37
CA GLU A 117 10.86 23.65 16.98
C GLU A 117 10.57 23.28 15.52
N SER A 118 11.53 23.53 14.63
CA SER A 118 11.46 23.10 13.23
C SER A 118 11.31 21.59 13.12
N LYS A 119 12.17 20.81 13.80
CA LYS A 119 12.13 19.33 13.74
C LYS A 119 10.82 18.76 14.27
N LEU A 120 10.37 19.19 15.45
CA LEU A 120 9.10 18.74 16.02
C LEU A 120 7.93 19.17 15.15
N GLY A 121 7.93 20.40 14.62
CA GLY A 121 6.92 20.89 13.69
C GLY A 121 6.84 20.10 12.38
N TYR A 122 7.98 19.87 11.72
CA TYR A 122 8.06 19.07 10.48
C TYR A 122 7.62 17.63 10.71
N GLY A 123 8.08 17.03 11.80
CA GLY A 123 7.71 15.67 12.16
C GLY A 123 6.21 15.54 12.45
N LYS A 124 5.67 16.44 13.29
CA LYS A 124 4.23 16.50 13.61
C LYS A 124 3.40 16.66 12.35
N GLY A 125 3.78 17.59 11.46
CA GLY A 125 3.13 17.78 10.16
C GLY A 125 3.14 16.51 9.32
N SER A 126 4.29 15.86 9.20
CA SER A 126 4.45 14.63 8.40
C SER A 126 3.55 13.50 8.92
N VAL A 127 3.56 13.27 10.23
CA VAL A 127 2.75 12.22 10.87
C VAL A 127 1.26 12.58 10.89
N ALA A 128 0.90 13.87 10.94
CA ALA A 128 -0.48 14.36 10.88
C ALA A 128 -1.14 14.12 9.52
N THR A 129 -0.37 14.18 8.43
CA THR A 129 -0.88 13.94 7.06
C THR A 129 -1.27 12.50 6.78
N ILE A 130 -0.85 11.54 7.62
CA ILE A 130 -1.15 10.13 7.41
C ILE A 130 -2.64 9.87 7.70
N PRO A 131 -3.45 9.43 6.70
CA PRO A 131 -4.86 9.13 6.89
C PRO A 131 -5.03 7.80 7.65
N LEU A 132 -5.28 7.89 8.96
CA LEU A 132 -5.32 6.72 9.85
C LEU A 132 -6.32 5.64 9.43
N TYR A 133 -7.41 6.03 8.76
CA TYR A 133 -8.46 5.11 8.31
C TYR A 133 -8.08 4.32 7.05
N GLU A 134 -7.03 4.70 6.32
CA GLU A 134 -6.58 4.03 5.09
C GLU A 134 -5.47 3.00 5.34
N LEU A 135 -4.98 2.87 6.58
CA LEU A 135 -3.78 2.09 6.89
C LEU A 135 -4.00 0.58 6.93
N GLY A 136 -5.25 0.10 6.90
CA GLY A 136 -5.59 -1.32 6.92
C GLY A 136 -5.27 -2.06 8.22
N SER A 137 -4.56 -1.44 9.17
CA SER A 137 -4.27 -1.98 10.51
C SER A 137 -4.55 -0.94 11.59
N SER A 138 -5.41 -1.31 12.55
CA SER A 138 -5.70 -0.49 13.74
C SER A 138 -4.47 -0.30 14.62
N SER A 139 -3.56 -1.28 14.68
CA SER A 139 -2.31 -1.20 15.43
C SER A 139 -1.39 -0.11 14.87
N ILE A 140 -1.28 0.02 13.54
CA ILE A 140 -0.50 1.12 12.92
C ILE A 140 -1.14 2.47 13.22
N ALA A 141 -2.47 2.57 13.11
CA ALA A 141 -3.19 3.80 13.45
C ALA A 141 -2.95 4.21 14.92
N LEU A 142 -3.00 3.24 15.85
CA LEU A 142 -2.68 3.47 17.26
C LEU A 142 -1.22 3.89 17.45
N SER A 143 -0.27 3.26 16.76
CA SER A 143 1.14 3.64 16.82
C SER A 143 1.35 5.11 16.42
N ILE A 144 0.76 5.52 15.31
CA ILE A 144 0.83 6.90 14.85
C ILE A 144 0.23 7.87 15.88
N GLN A 145 -0.89 7.49 16.50
CA GLN A 145 -1.50 8.32 17.54
C GLN A 145 -0.59 8.44 18.77
N GLN A 146 0.02 7.35 19.23
CA GLN A 146 0.99 7.36 20.33
C GLN A 146 2.20 8.24 20.00
N LEU A 147 2.65 8.19 18.75
CA LEU A 147 3.76 9.00 18.26
C LEU A 147 3.43 10.49 18.23
N ARG A 148 2.19 10.85 17.83
CA ARG A 148 1.68 12.23 17.92
C ARG A 148 1.66 12.72 19.37
N THR A 149 1.16 11.91 20.29
CA THR A 149 1.14 12.24 21.73
C THR A 149 2.55 12.44 22.29
N ALA A 150 3.50 11.55 21.97
CA ALA A 150 4.90 11.71 22.39
C ALA A 150 5.52 13.02 21.87
N THR A 151 5.17 13.42 20.64
CA THR A 151 5.65 14.67 20.03
C THR A 151 5.05 15.90 20.72
N GLU A 152 3.76 15.85 21.04
CA GLU A 152 3.05 16.93 21.74
C GLU A 152 3.58 17.17 23.15
N ILE A 153 3.91 16.09 23.88
CA ILE A 153 4.58 16.16 25.20
C ILE A 153 5.91 16.93 25.07
N LEU A 154 6.75 16.55 24.11
CA LEU A 154 8.06 17.19 23.91
C LEU A 154 7.95 18.65 23.42
N GLU A 155 6.96 18.96 22.58
CA GLU A 155 6.66 20.31 22.12
C GLU A 155 6.20 21.21 23.28
N ASN A 156 5.28 20.72 24.12
CA ASN A 156 4.83 21.45 25.30
C ASN A 156 5.97 21.70 26.28
N ALA A 157 6.85 20.72 26.47
CA ALA A 157 8.04 20.87 27.29
C ALA A 157 9.00 21.93 26.71
N GLN A 158 9.21 21.93 25.39
CA GLN A 158 10.03 22.94 24.70
C GLN A 158 9.45 24.36 24.86
N ILE A 159 8.15 24.54 24.61
CA ILE A 159 7.47 25.83 24.74
C ILE A 159 7.63 26.36 26.16
N ARG A 160 7.46 25.49 27.16
CA ARG A 160 7.59 25.87 28.57
C ARG A 160 9.00 26.34 28.92
N ILE A 161 10.05 25.66 28.43
CA ILE A 161 11.45 26.11 28.58
C ILE A 161 11.64 27.47 27.89
N GLY A 162 11.17 27.62 26.65
CA GLY A 162 11.31 28.86 25.87
C GLY A 162 10.64 30.07 26.52
N SER A 163 9.60 29.83 27.33
CA SER A 163 8.89 30.86 28.10
C SER A 163 9.46 31.15 29.50
N ALA A 164 10.40 30.32 29.98
CA ALA A 164 10.95 30.47 31.33
C ALA A 164 11.94 31.64 31.42
N ASP A 165 11.84 32.45 32.47
CA ASP A 165 12.74 33.58 32.72
C ASP A 165 14.19 33.07 32.93
N PRO A 166 15.16 33.48 32.08
CA PRO A 166 16.56 33.05 32.19
C PRO A 166 17.24 33.42 33.52
N SER A 167 16.69 34.39 34.27
CA SER A 167 17.26 34.94 35.49
C SER A 167 16.80 34.25 36.78
N LEU A 168 15.77 33.40 36.72
CA LEU A 168 15.24 32.66 37.86
C LEU A 168 15.84 31.25 37.92
N SER A 169 16.72 31.07 38.91
CA SER A 169 17.45 29.87 39.28
C SER A 169 16.58 28.64 39.59
N ALA A 170 15.96 28.06 38.57
CA ALA A 170 15.19 26.82 38.64
C ALA A 170 15.82 25.72 37.77
N ASP A 171 17.15 25.73 37.57
CA ASP A 171 17.87 24.74 36.74
C ASP A 171 17.56 23.30 37.18
N ARG A 172 17.39 23.07 38.50
CA ARG A 172 17.01 21.76 39.04
C ARG A 172 15.54 21.41 38.75
N ASP A 173 14.62 22.36 38.88
CA ASP A 173 13.18 22.10 38.66
C ASP A 173 12.88 21.92 37.18
N ILE A 174 13.52 22.70 36.31
CA ILE A 174 13.47 22.54 34.84
C ILE A 174 14.10 21.21 34.44
N SER A 175 15.25 20.84 35.00
CA SER A 175 15.88 19.53 34.74
C SER A 175 15.00 18.35 35.16
N ASN A 176 14.37 18.42 36.34
CA ASN A 176 13.44 17.39 36.81
C ASN A 176 12.19 17.30 35.94
N PHE A 177 11.63 18.45 35.54
CA PHE A 177 10.51 18.52 34.62
C PHE A 177 10.87 17.88 33.26
N LEU A 178 12.01 18.24 32.67
CA LEU A 178 12.44 17.68 31.38
C LEU A 178 12.66 16.17 31.42
N LYS A 179 13.21 15.66 32.53
CA LYS A 179 13.36 14.22 32.74
C LYS A 179 12.01 13.52 32.84
N GLN A 180 11.04 14.13 33.51
CA GLN A 180 9.68 13.60 33.61
C GLN A 180 9.00 13.55 32.24
N GLU A 181 9.02 14.65 31.49
CA GLU A 181 8.40 14.73 30.16
C GLU A 181 9.10 13.79 29.16
N SER A 182 10.43 13.69 29.22
CA SER A 182 11.20 12.69 28.45
C SER A 182 10.78 11.26 28.78
N HIS A 183 10.61 10.95 30.07
CA HIS A 183 10.18 9.62 30.49
C HIS A 183 8.77 9.29 29.99
N GLU A 184 7.86 10.25 30.07
CA GLU A 184 6.48 10.09 29.57
C GLU A 184 6.45 9.93 28.04
N ALA A 185 7.18 10.77 27.30
CA ALA A 185 7.32 10.65 25.86
C ALA A 185 7.91 9.30 25.43
N ASN A 186 8.90 8.78 26.17
CA ASN A 186 9.49 7.46 25.91
C ASN A 186 8.48 6.32 26.10
N LYS A 187 7.61 6.38 27.10
CA LYS A 187 6.55 5.38 27.28
C LYS A 187 5.61 5.33 26.07
N HIS A 188 5.22 6.50 25.57
CA HIS A 188 4.40 6.59 24.35
C HIS A 188 5.17 6.09 23.11
N LEU A 189 6.47 6.37 23.02
CA LEU A 189 7.32 5.88 21.95
C LEU A 189 7.45 4.36 21.95
N GLU A 190 7.66 3.72 23.10
CA GLU A 190 7.72 2.26 23.23
C GLU A 190 6.42 1.58 22.79
N LEU A 191 5.27 2.14 23.21
CA LEU A 191 3.95 1.68 22.74
C LEU A 191 3.77 1.89 21.24
N ALA A 192 4.28 3.01 20.70
CA ALA A 192 4.24 3.27 19.28
C ALA A 192 5.07 2.23 18.50
N GLU A 193 6.31 1.95 18.93
CA GLU A 193 7.18 0.95 18.31
C GLU A 193 6.53 -0.44 18.33
N TYR A 194 6.03 -0.87 19.49
CA TYR A 194 5.36 -2.17 19.63
C TYR A 194 4.13 -2.31 18.71
N ASN A 195 3.21 -1.33 18.74
CA ASN A 195 2.01 -1.37 17.92
C ASN A 195 2.31 -1.30 16.43
N PHE A 196 3.39 -0.62 16.05
CA PHE A 196 3.82 -0.50 14.67
C PHE A 196 4.30 -1.83 14.11
N GLU A 197 5.21 -2.51 14.83
CA GLU A 197 5.74 -3.82 14.41
C GLU A 197 4.62 -4.87 14.36
N MET A 198 3.74 -4.90 15.38
CA MET A 198 2.54 -5.75 15.37
C MET A 198 1.63 -5.46 14.15
N GLY A 199 1.44 -4.19 13.80
CA GLY A 199 0.64 -3.81 12.64
C GLY A 199 1.27 -4.21 11.31
N LEU A 200 2.58 -4.09 11.18
CA LEU A 200 3.31 -4.57 10.00
C LEU A 200 3.23 -6.09 9.85
N GLU A 201 3.30 -6.84 10.95
CA GLU A 201 3.12 -8.29 10.94
C GLU A 201 1.71 -8.69 10.49
N GLN A 202 0.68 -8.00 10.99
CA GLN A 202 -0.70 -8.21 10.56
C GLN A 202 -0.85 -7.99 9.05
N LEU A 203 -0.32 -6.88 8.51
CA LEU A 203 -0.38 -6.59 7.07
C LEU A 203 0.40 -7.60 6.23
N ARG A 204 1.55 -8.08 6.71
CA ARG A 204 2.31 -9.16 6.06
C ARG A 204 1.51 -10.45 6.03
N SER A 205 0.88 -10.82 7.14
CA SER A 205 0.06 -12.04 7.22
C SER A 205 -1.17 -12.00 6.30
N SER A 206 -1.83 -10.84 6.17
CA SER A 206 -2.99 -10.68 5.29
C SER A 206 -2.63 -10.66 3.81
N SER A 207 -1.38 -10.38 3.45
CA SER A 207 -0.93 -10.40 2.05
C SER A 207 -0.63 -11.80 1.50
N VAL A 208 -0.57 -12.82 2.38
CA VAL A 208 -0.25 -14.21 2.03
C VAL A 208 -1.51 -15.08 1.86
N SER A 209 -2.66 -14.61 2.36
CA SER A 209 -3.98 -15.27 2.24
C SER A 209 -4.73 -14.85 0.98
#